data_AF-A0A5F0LLA7-F1
#
_entry.id   AF-A0A5F0LLA7-F1
#
_cell.length_a   1.000
_cell.length_b   1.000
_cell.length_c   1.000
_cell.angle_alpha   90.00
_cell.angle_beta   90.00
_cell.angle_gamma   90.00
#
_symmetry.space_group_name_H-M   'P 1'
#
loop_
_entity.id
_entity.type
_entity.pdbx_description
1 polymer ?
#
loop_
_entity_poly.entity_id
_entity_poly.type
_entity_poly.pdbx_seq_one_letter_code
_entity_poly.pdbx_strand_id
1 'polypeptide(L)'
;MKWKNASKKYRDCFLSVFFEELNVSPAVSIFAISAKEEAIRDSAEHFIRELGLQRHYSRAETSEGKIRVEIGPLINVTKGERLTISLSENRALMGLHIAHFVIRMQSCMYEAAKNIDQVSMINFNFLGDKFPGPPGQEMDLMFQALTSFSREKGRIAWGYFGESDTEETDLLADNLAGALNATHRKQCDFSGSNSNTMDSGLFYWEVWSV
;
A
#
# COMPACT_ATOMS: atom_id res chain seq x y z
N MET A 1 21.65 2.61 -7.70
CA MET A 1 22.10 3.31 -6.47
C MET A 1 20.89 3.67 -5.62
N LYS A 2 20.78 3.18 -4.37
CA LYS A 2 19.63 3.46 -3.48
C LYS A 2 19.57 4.94 -3.07
N TRP A 3 18.38 5.53 -2.95
CA TRP A 3 18.18 6.96 -2.64
C TRP A 3 19.04 7.48 -1.47
N LYS A 4 19.08 6.72 -0.36
CA LYS A 4 19.85 7.08 0.85
C LYS A 4 21.37 7.21 0.60
N ASN A 5 21.88 6.55 -0.43
CA ASN A 5 23.29 6.59 -0.84
C ASN A 5 23.51 7.47 -2.08
N ALA A 6 22.44 8.04 -2.65
CA ALA A 6 22.53 8.89 -3.82
C ALA A 6 23.25 10.22 -3.52
N SER A 7 24.07 10.67 -4.47
CA SER A 7 24.75 11.96 -4.37
C SER A 7 23.73 13.11 -4.34
N LYS A 8 24.09 14.24 -3.73
CA LYS A 8 23.25 15.45 -3.71
C LYS A 8 22.85 15.88 -5.14
N LYS A 9 23.82 15.91 -6.07
CA LYS A 9 23.60 16.23 -7.48
C LYS A 9 22.55 15.31 -8.13
N TYR A 10 22.63 14.00 -7.89
CA TYR A 10 21.63 13.06 -8.42
C TYR A 10 20.24 13.34 -7.86
N ARG A 11 20.12 13.54 -6.54
CA ARG A 11 18.82 13.80 -5.90
C ARG A 11 18.17 15.09 -6.41
N ASP A 12 18.96 16.15 -6.57
CA ASP A 12 18.48 17.44 -7.06
C ASP A 12 18.03 17.34 -8.53
N CYS A 13 18.78 16.65 -9.39
CA CYS A 13 18.39 16.40 -10.78
C CYS A 13 17.18 15.48 -10.91
N PHE A 14 17.11 14.41 -10.11
CA PHE A 14 16.03 13.43 -10.18
C PHE A 14 14.68 14.06 -9.85
N LEU A 15 14.60 14.86 -8.77
CA LEU A 15 13.37 15.56 -8.40
C LEU A 15 12.91 16.52 -9.51
N SER A 16 13.84 17.28 -10.10
CA SER A 16 13.54 18.22 -11.18
C SER A 16 12.93 17.51 -12.39
N VAL A 17 13.59 16.45 -12.87
CA VAL A 17 13.11 15.68 -14.03
C VAL A 17 11.78 15.01 -13.72
N PHE A 18 11.63 14.42 -12.54
CA PHE A 18 10.39 13.78 -12.13
C PHE A 18 9.19 14.73 -12.12
N PHE A 19 9.34 15.93 -11.56
CA PHE A 19 8.25 16.93 -11.58
C PHE A 19 8.00 17.52 -12.96
N GLU A 20 9.03 17.68 -13.79
CA GLU A 20 8.88 18.10 -15.19
C GLU A 20 8.04 17.10 -15.98
N GLU A 21 8.36 15.81 -15.89
CA GLU A 21 7.62 14.74 -16.56
C GLU A 21 6.17 14.61 -16.06
N LEU A 22 5.95 14.80 -14.75
CA LEU A 22 4.60 14.80 -14.19
C LEU A 22 3.74 15.98 -14.67
N ASN A 23 4.34 17.15 -14.87
CA ASN A 23 3.62 18.31 -15.42
C ASN A 23 3.21 18.09 -16.88
N VAL A 24 3.95 17.27 -17.63
CA VAL A 24 3.61 16.87 -19.00
C VAL A 24 2.51 15.79 -19.01
N SER A 25 2.34 15.06 -17.90
CA SER A 25 1.39 13.93 -17.75
C SER A 25 0.29 14.21 -16.71
N PRO A 26 -0.69 15.10 -16.99
CA PRO A 26 -1.69 15.55 -16.01
C PRO A 26 -2.67 14.47 -15.54
N ALA A 27 -2.63 13.28 -16.15
CA ALA A 27 -3.46 12.13 -15.78
C ALA A 27 -2.87 11.27 -14.64
N VAL A 28 -1.65 11.57 -14.18
CA VAL A 28 -0.97 10.78 -13.14
C VAL A 28 -1.24 11.39 -11.76
N SER A 29 -1.88 10.63 -10.88
CA SER A 29 -2.06 10.98 -9.46
C SER A 29 -1.22 10.07 -8.58
N ILE A 30 -0.47 10.65 -7.64
CA ILE A 30 0.43 9.91 -6.76
C ILE A 30 -0.10 9.94 -5.34
N PHE A 31 -0.32 8.76 -4.78
CA PHE A 31 -0.74 8.57 -3.40
C PHE A 31 0.38 7.91 -2.61
N ALA A 32 0.85 8.58 -1.57
CA ALA A 32 1.92 8.09 -0.71
C ALA A 32 1.42 7.96 0.72
N ILE A 33 1.84 6.89 1.39
CA ILE A 33 1.60 6.65 2.81
C ILE A 33 2.91 6.37 3.53
N SER A 34 3.06 6.94 4.71
CA SER A 34 4.16 6.64 5.62
C SER A 34 3.62 6.42 7.02
N ALA A 35 4.03 5.33 7.65
CA ALA A 35 3.59 4.95 8.98
C ALA A 35 4.76 4.40 9.80
N LYS A 36 4.86 4.82 11.07
CA LYS A 36 5.76 4.19 12.04
C LYS A 36 5.19 2.84 12.49
N GLU A 37 6.05 1.91 12.91
CA GLU A 37 5.61 0.59 13.39
C GLU A 37 4.61 0.70 14.55
N GLU A 38 4.86 1.62 15.49
CA GLU A 38 3.99 1.87 16.63
C GLU A 38 2.61 2.37 16.20
N ALA A 39 2.56 3.31 15.25
CA ALA A 39 1.31 3.84 14.72
C ALA A 39 0.48 2.75 14.00
N ILE A 40 1.15 1.84 13.28
CA ILE A 40 0.50 0.67 12.66
C ILE A 40 -0.10 -0.23 13.75
N ARG A 41 0.66 -0.48 14.82
CA ARG A 41 0.22 -1.33 15.93
C ARG A 41 -0.97 -0.74 16.68
N ASP A 42 -0.93 0.54 17.00
CA ASP A 42 -2.01 1.25 17.71
C ASP A 42 -3.30 1.32 16.87
N SER A 43 -3.17 1.22 15.55
CA SER A 43 -4.29 1.26 14.60
C SER A 43 -4.83 -0.13 14.24
N ALA A 44 -4.29 -1.21 14.81
CA ALA A 44 -4.63 -2.59 14.43
C ALA A 44 -6.14 -2.89 14.51
N GLU A 45 -6.79 -2.53 15.62
CA GLU A 45 -8.22 -2.74 15.84
C GLU A 45 -9.09 -1.98 14.81
N HIS A 46 -8.64 -0.80 14.40
CA HIS A 46 -9.30 -0.05 13.33
C HIS A 46 -9.18 -0.81 12.00
N PHE A 47 -7.99 -1.26 11.62
CA PHE A 47 -7.81 -2.02 10.37
C PHE A 47 -8.62 -3.32 10.36
N ILE A 48 -8.62 -4.07 11.47
CA ILE A 48 -9.42 -5.30 11.61
C ILE A 48 -10.90 -5.01 11.39
N ARG A 49 -11.41 -3.89 11.93
CA ARG A 49 -12.81 -3.49 11.77
C ARG A 49 -13.13 -3.08 10.33
N GLU A 50 -12.34 -2.20 9.72
CA GLU A 50 -12.58 -1.70 8.36
C GLU A 50 -12.44 -2.80 7.31
N LEU A 51 -11.57 -3.79 7.55
CA LEU A 51 -11.41 -4.96 6.70
C LEU A 51 -12.45 -6.07 6.99
N GLY A 52 -13.34 -5.89 7.97
CA GLY A 52 -14.39 -6.86 8.31
C GLY A 52 -13.86 -8.17 8.91
N LEU A 53 -12.72 -8.14 9.59
CA LEU A 53 -12.00 -9.32 10.08
C LEU A 53 -12.28 -9.68 11.54
N GLN A 54 -13.22 -9.02 12.23
CA GLN A 54 -13.42 -9.18 13.68
C GLN A 54 -13.68 -10.62 14.12
N ARG A 55 -14.25 -11.46 13.24
CA ARG A 55 -14.54 -12.88 13.51
C ARG A 55 -13.51 -13.83 12.91
N HIS A 56 -12.57 -13.31 12.13
CA HIS A 56 -11.60 -14.08 11.38
C HIS A 56 -10.18 -13.88 11.88
N TYR A 57 -9.93 -12.82 12.64
CA TYR A 57 -8.64 -12.49 13.20
C TYR A 57 -8.54 -12.99 14.64
N SER A 58 -7.52 -13.79 14.95
CA SER A 58 -7.21 -14.20 16.32
C SER A 58 -5.71 -14.10 16.59
N ARG A 59 -5.38 -13.87 17.87
CA ARG A 59 -4.00 -13.82 18.38
C ARG A 59 -3.79 -15.01 19.31
N ALA A 60 -2.68 -15.71 19.13
CA ALA A 60 -2.25 -16.80 19.99
C ALA A 60 -0.78 -16.60 20.37
N GLU A 61 -0.49 -16.72 21.66
CA GLU A 61 0.89 -16.74 22.14
C GLU A 61 1.47 -18.14 21.99
N THR A 62 2.66 -18.25 21.41
CA THR A 62 3.36 -19.52 21.29
C THR A 62 4.00 -19.91 22.63
N SER A 63 4.41 -21.17 22.77
CA SER A 63 5.20 -21.65 23.91
C SER A 63 6.53 -20.90 24.12
N GLU A 64 6.99 -20.15 23.12
CA GLU A 64 8.21 -19.31 23.17
C GLU A 64 7.92 -17.84 23.54
N GLY A 65 6.67 -17.49 23.87
CA GLY A 65 6.27 -16.10 24.19
C GLY A 65 6.18 -15.17 22.97
N LYS A 66 6.13 -15.72 21.75
CA LYS A 66 5.94 -14.93 20.51
C LYS A 66 4.46 -14.92 20.15
N ILE A 67 3.98 -13.80 19.63
CA ILE A 67 2.59 -13.70 19.17
C ILE A 67 2.50 -14.15 17.71
N ARG A 68 1.65 -15.15 17.48
CA ARG A 68 1.17 -15.58 16.16
C ARG A 68 -0.23 -15.04 15.96
N VAL A 69 -0.50 -14.61 14.74
CA VAL A 69 -1.81 -14.18 14.29
C VAL A 69 -2.37 -15.22 13.34
N GLU A 70 -3.62 -15.60 13.53
CA GLU A 70 -4.36 -16.43 12.60
C GLU A 70 -5.47 -15.62 11.93
N ILE A 71 -5.59 -15.78 10.62
CA ILE A 71 -6.65 -15.17 9.81
C ILE A 71 -7.41 -16.28 9.09
N GLY A 72 -8.64 -16.54 9.50
CA GLY A 72 -9.49 -17.55 8.90
C GLY A 72 -10.75 -17.89 9.70
N PRO A 73 -11.57 -18.85 9.23
CA PRO A 73 -11.38 -19.56 7.96
C PRO A 73 -11.66 -18.66 6.74
N LEU A 74 -10.77 -18.71 5.76
CA LEU A 74 -10.90 -18.13 4.42
C LEU A 74 -11.29 -19.23 3.43
N ILE A 75 -11.96 -18.88 2.34
CA ILE A 75 -12.35 -19.85 1.30
C ILE A 75 -11.59 -19.53 0.02
N ASN A 76 -10.80 -20.49 -0.46
CA ASN A 76 -10.23 -20.43 -1.80
C ASN A 76 -11.36 -20.71 -2.81
N VAL A 77 -11.85 -19.68 -3.50
CA VAL A 77 -13.00 -19.81 -4.41
C VAL A 77 -12.72 -20.74 -5.58
N THR A 78 -11.46 -20.85 -6.02
CA THR A 78 -11.07 -21.73 -7.14
C THR A 78 -11.01 -23.19 -6.71
N LYS A 79 -10.50 -23.48 -5.51
CA LYS A 79 -10.31 -24.85 -5.00
C LYS A 79 -11.45 -25.35 -4.10
N GLY A 80 -12.31 -24.45 -3.61
CA GLY A 80 -13.32 -24.74 -2.60
C GLY A 80 -12.76 -25.04 -1.20
N GLU A 81 -11.45 -24.92 -1.02
CA GLU A 81 -10.75 -25.29 0.22
C GLU A 81 -10.86 -24.19 1.28
N ARG A 82 -11.01 -24.60 2.54
CA ARG A 82 -10.89 -23.70 3.69
C ARG A 82 -9.41 -23.56 4.06
N LEU A 83 -8.97 -22.32 4.24
CA LEU A 83 -7.62 -21.98 4.62
C LEU A 83 -7.64 -21.11 5.87
N THR A 84 -6.74 -21.39 6.81
CA THR A 84 -6.38 -20.44 7.87
C THR A 84 -4.93 -20.06 7.66
N ILE A 85 -4.66 -18.76 7.65
CA ILE A 85 -3.32 -18.22 7.44
C ILE A 85 -2.72 -17.88 8.80
N SER A 86 -1.51 -18.37 9.08
CA SER A 86 -0.80 -18.09 10.33
C SER A 86 0.49 -17.32 10.07
N LEU A 87 0.65 -16.17 10.72
CA LEU A 87 1.76 -15.23 10.52
C LEU A 87 2.32 -14.74 11.86
N SER A 88 3.51 -14.16 11.85
CA SER A 88 3.94 -13.34 12.99
C SER A 88 3.10 -12.07 13.07
N GLU A 89 2.89 -11.54 14.28
CA GLU A 89 2.08 -10.34 14.49
C GLU A 89 2.52 -9.16 13.63
N ASN A 90 3.82 -8.83 13.62
CA ASN A 90 4.34 -7.70 12.82
C ASN A 90 4.03 -7.85 11.32
N ARG A 91 4.13 -9.07 10.78
CA ARG A 91 3.80 -9.34 9.37
C ARG A 91 2.30 -9.16 9.13
N ALA A 92 1.46 -9.70 10.02
CA ALA A 92 0.01 -9.53 9.91
C ALA A 92 -0.39 -8.05 9.99
N LEU A 93 0.13 -7.28 10.95
CA LEU A 93 -0.18 -5.87 11.10
C LEU A 93 0.21 -5.04 9.86
N MET A 94 1.40 -5.29 9.31
CA MET A 94 1.85 -4.65 8.08
C MET A 94 0.95 -5.03 6.90
N GLY A 95 0.58 -6.32 6.77
CA GLY A 95 -0.35 -6.78 5.73
C GLY A 95 -1.73 -6.13 5.83
N LEU A 96 -2.27 -5.98 7.05
CA LEU A 96 -3.53 -5.29 7.30
C LEU A 96 -3.45 -3.82 6.90
N HIS A 97 -2.36 -3.14 7.26
CA HIS A 97 -2.15 -1.74 6.92
C HIS A 97 -2.12 -1.51 5.41
N ILE A 98 -1.31 -2.30 4.68
CA ILE A 98 -1.21 -2.18 3.21
C ILE A 98 -2.55 -2.52 2.55
N ALA A 99 -3.21 -3.59 2.98
CA ALA A 99 -4.52 -3.99 2.42
C ALA A 99 -5.58 -2.91 2.66
N HIS A 100 -5.64 -2.36 3.87
CA HIS A 100 -6.54 -1.26 4.21
C HIS A 100 -6.29 -0.04 3.32
N PHE A 101 -5.02 0.38 3.17
CA PHE A 101 -4.66 1.49 2.30
C PHE A 101 -5.12 1.27 0.86
N VAL A 102 -4.82 0.09 0.29
CA VAL A 102 -5.17 -0.25 -1.09
C VAL A 102 -6.69 -0.27 -1.33
N ILE A 103 -7.47 -0.86 -0.42
CA ILE A 103 -8.93 -0.91 -0.53
C ILE A 103 -9.55 0.49 -0.37
N ARG A 104 -9.00 1.31 0.53
CA ARG A 104 -9.43 2.70 0.70
C ARG A 104 -9.15 3.51 -0.57
N MET A 105 -7.96 3.37 -1.13
CA MET A 105 -7.57 4.01 -2.39
C MET A 105 -8.49 3.60 -3.54
N GLN A 106 -8.78 2.30 -3.68
CA GLN A 106 -9.75 1.81 -4.66
C GLN A 106 -11.11 2.48 -4.48
N SER A 107 -11.58 2.57 -3.24
CA SER A 107 -12.87 3.18 -2.92
C SER A 107 -12.92 4.66 -3.30
N CYS A 108 -11.88 5.44 -2.97
CA CYS A 108 -11.80 6.84 -3.34
C CYS A 108 -11.79 7.06 -4.85
N MET A 109 -10.98 6.28 -5.58
CA MET A 109 -10.91 6.35 -7.04
C MET A 109 -12.22 5.93 -7.71
N TYR A 110 -12.87 4.89 -7.19
CA TYR A 110 -14.16 4.44 -7.69
C TYR A 110 -15.25 5.51 -7.53
N GLU A 111 -15.32 6.16 -6.37
CA GLU A 111 -16.27 7.27 -6.15
C GLU A 111 -15.94 8.49 -7.01
N ALA A 112 -14.66 8.83 -7.20
CA ALA A 112 -14.25 9.90 -8.11
C ALA A 112 -14.67 9.61 -9.57
N ALA A 113 -14.50 8.38 -10.03
CA ALA A 113 -14.86 7.97 -11.38
C ALA A 113 -16.38 7.88 -11.61
N LYS A 114 -17.15 7.52 -10.57
CA LYS A 114 -18.62 7.62 -10.59
C LYS A 114 -19.09 9.04 -10.87
N ASN A 115 -18.45 10.03 -10.25
CA ASN A 115 -18.84 11.42 -10.42
C ASN A 115 -18.59 11.97 -11.83
N ILE A 116 -17.85 11.24 -12.67
CA ILE A 116 -17.53 11.62 -14.07
C ILE A 116 -18.01 10.58 -15.10
N ASP A 117 -18.90 9.65 -14.70
CA ASP A 117 -19.47 8.58 -15.55
C ASP A 117 -18.43 7.66 -16.25
N GLN A 118 -17.25 7.46 -15.65
CA GLN A 118 -16.16 6.65 -16.23
C GLN A 118 -15.89 5.33 -15.48
N VAL A 119 -16.87 4.83 -14.72
CA VAL A 119 -16.71 3.63 -13.88
C VAL A 119 -16.26 2.39 -14.66
N SER A 120 -16.70 2.26 -15.93
CA SER A 120 -16.35 1.13 -16.80
C SER A 120 -14.86 1.08 -17.20
N MET A 121 -14.10 2.16 -16.98
CA MET A 121 -12.69 2.25 -17.35
C MET A 121 -11.73 1.84 -16.22
N ILE A 122 -12.24 1.59 -15.01
CA ILE A 122 -11.36 1.40 -13.86
C ILE A 122 -10.94 -0.06 -13.71
N ASN A 123 -9.80 -0.40 -14.30
CA ASN A 123 -9.03 -1.59 -13.95
C ASN A 123 -7.99 -1.23 -12.90
N PHE A 124 -8.22 -1.68 -11.66
CA PHE A 124 -7.27 -1.46 -10.58
C PHE A 124 -6.16 -2.50 -10.64
N ASN A 125 -4.97 -2.06 -11.03
CA ASN A 125 -3.76 -2.87 -10.94
C ASN A 125 -2.90 -2.32 -9.81
N PHE A 126 -2.68 -3.11 -8.77
CA PHE A 126 -1.70 -2.83 -7.72
C PHE A 126 -0.44 -3.64 -8.03
N LEU A 127 0.67 -2.94 -8.23
CA LEU A 127 1.98 -3.54 -8.48
C LEU A 127 2.92 -3.19 -7.33
N GLY A 128 3.31 -4.20 -6.56
CA GLY A 128 4.29 -4.07 -5.49
C GLY A 128 5.72 -4.18 -6.02
N ASP A 129 6.62 -3.33 -5.53
CA ASP A 129 8.06 -3.51 -5.79
C ASP A 129 8.58 -4.75 -5.06
N LYS A 130 8.42 -4.77 -3.73
CA LYS A 130 8.87 -5.85 -2.85
C LYS A 130 7.79 -6.21 -1.85
N PHE A 131 7.02 -7.25 -2.17
CA PHE A 131 6.04 -7.78 -1.23
C PHE A 131 6.70 -8.85 -0.34
N PRO A 132 6.43 -8.86 0.98
CA PRO A 132 7.12 -9.76 1.91
C PRO A 132 6.67 -11.21 1.76
N GLY A 133 7.39 -11.99 0.95
CA GLY A 133 7.22 -13.42 0.76
C GLY A 133 6.95 -13.76 -0.72
N PRO A 134 7.26 -14.98 -1.16
CA PRO A 134 7.07 -15.41 -2.55
C PRO A 134 5.60 -15.71 -2.88
N PRO A 135 5.26 -15.86 -4.17
CA PRO A 135 3.87 -16.04 -4.59
C PRO A 135 3.26 -17.29 -3.99
N GLY A 136 2.03 -17.18 -3.50
CA GLY A 136 1.29 -18.28 -2.88
C GLY A 136 1.71 -18.64 -1.45
N GLN A 137 2.57 -17.84 -0.79
CA GLN A 137 2.85 -17.98 0.64
C GLN A 137 1.91 -17.14 1.51
N GLU A 138 2.03 -17.26 2.83
CA GLU A 138 1.06 -16.79 3.81
C GLU A 138 0.72 -15.30 3.67
N MET A 139 1.72 -14.44 3.47
CA MET A 139 1.50 -13.00 3.29
C MET A 139 0.80 -12.65 1.98
N ASP A 140 1.20 -13.28 0.88
CA ASP A 140 0.58 -13.06 -0.43
C ASP A 140 -0.86 -13.57 -0.43
N LEU A 141 -1.09 -14.77 0.14
CA LEU A 141 -2.43 -15.34 0.32
C LEU A 141 -3.31 -14.46 1.21
N MET A 142 -2.76 -13.93 2.31
CA MET A 142 -3.49 -13.01 3.18
C MET A 142 -3.87 -11.75 2.39
N PHE A 143 -2.91 -11.14 1.71
CA PHE A 143 -3.13 -9.91 0.97
C PHE A 143 -4.16 -10.09 -0.15
N GLN A 144 -4.06 -11.18 -0.92
CA GLN A 144 -5.03 -11.53 -1.94
C GLN A 144 -6.42 -11.75 -1.34
N ALA A 145 -6.53 -12.45 -0.22
CA ALA A 145 -7.81 -12.69 0.44
C ALA A 145 -8.46 -11.38 0.90
N LEU A 146 -7.68 -10.45 1.44
CA LEU A 146 -8.16 -9.15 1.92
C LEU A 146 -8.59 -8.23 0.77
N THR A 147 -7.78 -8.14 -0.29
CA THR A 147 -8.03 -7.20 -1.40
C THR A 147 -9.04 -7.71 -2.43
N SER A 148 -9.34 -9.02 -2.43
CA SER A 148 -10.33 -9.61 -3.36
C SER A 148 -11.78 -9.50 -2.89
N PHE A 149 -12.05 -8.85 -1.75
CA PHE A 149 -13.35 -8.90 -1.08
C PHE A 149 -14.45 -8.07 -1.76
N SER A 150 -14.13 -6.96 -2.44
CA SER A 150 -15.15 -6.04 -2.98
C SER A 150 -15.39 -6.21 -4.48
N ARG A 151 -16.37 -7.04 -4.86
CA ARG A 151 -16.75 -7.22 -6.28
C ARG A 151 -17.45 -6.00 -6.88
N GLU A 152 -18.12 -5.20 -6.07
CA GLU A 152 -18.92 -4.05 -6.52
C GLU A 152 -18.09 -2.87 -7.00
N LYS A 153 -16.85 -2.74 -6.50
CA LYS A 153 -15.91 -1.64 -6.83
C LYS A 153 -14.89 -2.03 -7.90
N GLY A 154 -15.14 -3.13 -8.60
CA GLY A 154 -14.19 -3.74 -9.53
C GLY A 154 -13.16 -4.62 -8.81
N ARG A 155 -12.46 -5.46 -9.58
CA ARG A 155 -11.43 -6.35 -9.05
C ARG A 155 -10.11 -5.60 -8.93
N ILE A 156 -9.40 -5.81 -7.82
CA ILE A 156 -7.98 -5.45 -7.71
C ILE A 156 -7.17 -6.59 -8.32
N ALA A 157 -6.52 -6.34 -9.45
CA ALA A 157 -5.44 -7.17 -9.93
C ALA A 157 -4.18 -6.82 -9.13
N TRP A 158 -3.50 -7.84 -8.61
CA TRP A 158 -2.31 -7.70 -7.79
C TRP A 158 -1.16 -8.46 -8.43
N GLY A 159 0.03 -7.86 -8.41
CA GLY A 159 1.28 -8.48 -8.81
C GLY A 159 2.46 -7.76 -8.15
N TYR A 160 3.64 -8.38 -8.21
CA TYR A 160 4.86 -7.75 -7.74
C TYR A 160 6.06 -8.32 -8.49
N PHE A 161 7.17 -7.57 -8.45
CA PHE A 161 8.40 -8.00 -9.08
C PHE A 161 9.13 -9.03 -8.21
N GLY A 162 9.67 -10.08 -8.85
CA GLY A 162 10.46 -11.11 -8.16
C GLY A 162 11.91 -10.66 -7.96
N GLU A 163 12.60 -11.23 -6.95
CA GLU A 163 13.97 -10.85 -6.56
C GLU A 163 15.02 -10.95 -7.68
N SER A 164 14.75 -11.66 -8.78
CA SER A 164 15.68 -11.86 -9.91
C SER A 164 15.56 -10.84 -11.05
N ASP A 165 14.48 -10.07 -11.13
CA ASP A 165 14.10 -9.37 -12.37
C ASP A 165 14.34 -7.84 -12.32
N THR A 166 14.85 -7.28 -11.22
CA THR A 166 14.65 -5.85 -10.94
C THR A 166 15.81 -5.12 -10.27
N GLU A 167 16.99 -5.03 -10.89
CA GLU A 167 17.92 -3.99 -10.41
C GLU A 167 17.43 -2.57 -10.78
N GLU A 168 17.04 -2.32 -12.03
CA GLU A 168 16.69 -0.95 -12.46
C GLU A 168 15.32 -0.49 -11.95
N THR A 169 14.30 -1.37 -11.99
CA THR A 169 12.95 -1.08 -11.50
C THR A 169 12.91 -0.90 -9.99
N ASP A 170 13.58 -1.76 -9.22
CA ASP A 170 13.71 -1.60 -7.76
C ASP A 170 14.41 -0.28 -7.43
N LEU A 171 15.45 0.07 -8.19
CA LEU A 171 16.16 1.32 -7.99
C LEU A 171 15.28 2.53 -8.31
N LEU A 172 14.43 2.46 -9.33
CA LEU A 172 13.46 3.50 -9.63
C LEU A 172 12.41 3.61 -8.51
N ALA A 173 11.85 2.50 -8.04
CA ALA A 173 10.88 2.47 -6.95
C ALA A 173 11.48 3.00 -5.63
N ASP A 174 12.67 2.52 -5.25
CA ASP A 174 13.42 3.01 -4.08
C ASP A 174 13.73 4.51 -4.20
N ASN A 175 14.08 4.98 -5.41
CA ASN A 175 14.39 6.39 -5.66
C ASN A 175 13.15 7.27 -5.66
N LEU A 176 12.03 6.82 -6.22
CA LEU A 176 10.74 7.49 -6.13
C LEU A 176 10.27 7.58 -4.68
N ALA A 177 10.20 6.46 -3.96
CA ALA A 177 9.80 6.43 -2.56
C ALA A 177 10.72 7.30 -1.69
N GLY A 178 12.04 7.26 -1.93
CA GLY A 178 13.01 8.10 -1.24
C GLY A 178 12.88 9.58 -1.55
N ALA A 179 12.70 9.94 -2.82
CA ALA A 179 12.50 11.30 -3.30
C ALA A 179 11.23 11.92 -2.70
N LEU A 180 10.13 11.18 -2.74
CA LEU A 180 8.84 11.56 -2.18
C LEU A 180 8.91 11.71 -0.65
N ASN A 181 9.56 10.77 0.05
CA ASN A 181 9.76 10.92 1.50
C ASN A 181 10.61 12.17 1.84
N ALA A 182 11.57 12.55 0.99
CA ALA A 182 12.38 13.74 1.17
C ALA A 182 11.59 15.04 0.93
N THR A 183 10.62 15.04 0.01
CA THR A 183 9.72 16.19 -0.21
C THR A 183 8.72 16.34 0.93
N HIS A 184 8.20 15.24 1.48
CA HIS A 184 7.32 15.27 2.65
C HIS A 184 8.00 15.92 3.89
N ARG A 185 9.26 15.58 4.16
CA ARG A 185 10.04 16.24 5.24
C ARG A 185 10.25 17.74 5.00
N LYS A 186 10.24 18.18 3.74
CA LYS A 186 10.36 19.60 3.34
C LYS A 186 9.01 20.31 3.23
N GLN A 187 7.87 19.63 3.35
CA GLN A 187 6.54 20.26 3.32
C GLN A 187 6.27 21.14 4.55
N CYS A 188 7.10 21.05 5.60
CA CYS A 188 7.17 22.09 6.65
C CYS A 188 7.77 23.43 6.16
N ASP A 189 8.43 23.46 5.01
CA ASP A 189 9.02 24.67 4.40
C ASP A 189 8.34 25.08 3.07
N PHE A 190 7.43 24.27 2.51
CA PHE A 190 6.66 24.63 1.32
C PHE A 190 5.32 25.24 1.73
N SER A 191 5.30 26.56 1.94
CA SER A 191 4.06 27.33 2.07
C SER A 191 3.24 27.18 0.79
N GLY A 192 2.13 26.43 0.82
CA GLY A 192 1.15 26.49 -0.27
C GLY A 192 0.23 25.30 -0.52
N SER A 193 0.34 24.14 0.15
CA SER A 193 -0.63 23.06 -0.06
C SER A 193 -1.53 22.88 1.15
N ASN A 194 -2.71 23.49 1.11
CA ASN A 194 -3.78 23.22 2.06
C ASN A 194 -4.11 21.72 2.06
N SER A 195 -3.89 21.13 3.22
CA SER A 195 -4.39 19.84 3.65
C SER A 195 -5.93 19.74 3.54
N ASN A 196 -6.42 18.55 3.19
CA ASN A 196 -7.76 18.00 3.47
C ASN A 196 -8.85 18.01 2.39
N THR A 197 -8.54 18.28 1.12
CA THR A 197 -9.47 17.99 0.01
C THR A 197 -8.73 17.27 -1.11
N MET A 198 -9.32 16.19 -1.66
CA MET A 198 -8.83 15.51 -2.88
C MET A 198 -8.84 16.43 -4.12
N ASP A 199 -9.20 17.71 -3.98
CA ASP A 199 -9.50 18.61 -5.09
C ASP A 199 -8.32 19.46 -5.58
N SER A 200 -7.12 19.38 -4.99
CA SER A 200 -5.96 20.07 -5.58
C SER A 200 -4.62 19.46 -5.19
N GLY A 201 -4.20 18.41 -5.88
CA GLY A 201 -2.81 17.97 -5.84
C GLY A 201 -2.54 16.72 -6.66
N LEU A 202 -1.52 16.79 -7.53
CA LEU A 202 -0.87 15.65 -8.16
C LEU A 202 -0.32 14.63 -7.13
N PHE A 203 -0.22 15.05 -5.85
CA PHE A 203 0.28 14.27 -4.72
C PHE A 203 -0.67 14.33 -3.52
N TYR A 204 -1.00 13.16 -2.97
CA TYR A 204 -1.69 13.01 -1.70
C TYR A 204 -0.79 12.24 -0.71
N TRP A 205 -0.70 12.74 0.52
CA TRP A 205 0.11 12.14 1.56
C TRP A 205 -0.72 11.83 2.80
N GLU A 206 -0.66 10.58 3.26
CA GLU A 206 -1.21 10.19 4.56
C GLU A 206 -0.07 9.85 5.53
N VAL A 207 -0.05 10.54 6.67
CA VAL A 207 0.96 10.33 7.73
C VAL A 207 0.27 9.73 8.94
N TRP A 208 0.75 8.56 9.34
CA TRP A 208 0.35 7.93 10.59
C TRP A 208 1.52 8.07 11.59
N SER A 209 1.43 9.10 12.45
CA SER A 209 2.41 9.40 13.50
C SER A 209 1.73 9.59 14.85
N VAL A 210 2.33 9.04 15.90
CA VAL A 210 2.04 9.37 17.30
C VAL A 210 2.68 10.69 17.67
#